data_AF-A0A943W0B9-F1
#
_entry.id   AF-A0A943W0B9-F1
#
_cell.length_a   1.000
_cell.length_b   1.000
_cell.length_c   1.000
_cell.angle_alpha   90.00
_cell.angle_beta   90.00
_cell.angle_gamma   90.00
#
_symmetry.space_group_name_H-M   'P 1'
#
loop_
_entity.id
_entity.type
_entity.pdbx_description
1 polymer ?
#
loop_
_entity_poly.entity_id
_entity_poly.type
_entity_poly.pdbx_seq_one_letter_code
_entity_poly.pdbx_strand_id
1 'polypeptide(L)'
;MMNKLIGVSLLCLSLSFPARADDRLTLAEIYQTVQDEYLDPVSLNEIAMPALQGLNKLDKRVRIADDDRRVSVYVNGRVMLSRSKPEDPHDVSAWVKFTQDIIRSAQKASPELKRKDFEIIDTMMAHGIKKFDRDSSYYPDLELSNPPVPEFKPKRAFYDRQLENDVLYMRLGAINKYTGENVSRSLTEHSGVKGLIIDLRGNPGGMLQEAVRVAGLFIDGGIVASSKGRSPDSTEYYNAPAGDVLDNKPIVVLIDGQTASSAEVLAAALQEQSRAAVVGTGSYGKGTVQKLIKLSNDSRLALTNGIIYTPSGNKLAGIGVLPDICTSGEPETRDAEKIIARGSRSNACLPENRMKSELDLSVAEAYLRKHIK
;
A
#
# COMPACT_ATOMS: atom_id res chain seq x y z
N MET A 1 21.82 39.40 57.73
CA MET A 1 22.71 38.22 57.56
C MET A 1 21.84 36.97 57.63
N MET A 2 21.90 36.13 56.59
CA MET A 2 21.43 34.74 56.48
C MET A 2 19.92 34.43 56.37
N ASN A 3 19.52 34.28 55.10
CA ASN A 3 18.48 33.37 54.61
C ASN A 3 18.72 31.92 55.05
N LYS A 4 17.65 31.19 55.39
CA LYS A 4 17.56 29.74 55.20
C LYS A 4 16.19 29.41 54.59
N LEU A 5 16.16 29.30 53.26
CA LEU A 5 15.10 28.59 52.55
C LEU A 5 15.30 27.09 52.77
N ILE A 6 14.24 26.43 53.24
CA ILE A 6 14.13 24.97 53.31
C ILE A 6 13.80 24.50 51.89
N GLY A 7 14.79 23.92 51.20
CA GLY A 7 14.59 23.29 49.90
C GLY A 7 13.93 21.93 50.07
N VAL A 8 12.66 21.81 49.67
CA VAL A 8 12.02 20.52 49.43
C VAL A 8 12.50 20.02 48.08
N SER A 9 13.47 19.08 48.10
CA SER A 9 13.81 18.29 46.90
C SER A 9 12.63 17.38 46.58
N LEU A 10 11.86 17.76 45.57
CA LEU A 10 10.91 16.87 44.92
C LEU A 10 11.74 15.89 44.06
N LEU A 11 12.07 14.75 44.64
CA LEU A 11 12.69 13.63 43.93
C LEU A 11 11.61 13.07 42.99
N CYS A 12 11.58 13.53 41.74
CA CYS A 12 10.84 12.86 40.68
C CYS A 12 11.47 11.48 40.47
N LEU A 13 10.92 10.46 41.13
CA LEU A 13 11.08 9.08 40.71
C LEU A 13 10.40 8.96 39.34
N SER A 14 11.16 9.10 38.27
CA SER A 14 10.76 8.53 36.98
C SER A 14 10.68 7.02 37.19
N LEU A 15 9.45 6.51 37.32
CA LEU A 15 9.19 5.09 37.20
C LEU A 15 9.45 4.70 35.74
N SER A 16 10.72 4.52 35.39
CA SER A 16 11.10 3.81 34.18
C SER A 16 10.56 2.39 34.34
N PHE A 17 9.42 2.11 33.71
CA PHE A 17 8.92 0.75 33.58
C PHE A 17 10.03 -0.10 32.96
N PRO A 18 10.32 -1.29 33.50
CA PRO A 18 11.33 -2.14 32.88
C PRO A 18 10.85 -2.46 31.46
N ALA A 19 11.69 -2.23 30.45
CA ALA A 19 11.41 -2.47 29.03
C ALA A 19 10.72 -3.82 28.73
N ARG A 20 10.92 -4.83 29.61
CA ARG A 20 10.30 -6.16 29.52
C ARG A 20 8.79 -6.24 29.82
N ALA A 21 8.24 -5.31 30.62
CA ALA A 21 6.79 -5.25 30.86
C ALA A 21 6.06 -4.70 29.63
N ASP A 22 6.73 -3.80 28.91
CA ASP A 22 6.26 -3.17 27.68
C ASP A 22 6.17 -4.21 26.54
N ASP A 23 7.23 -5.00 26.32
CA ASP A 23 7.26 -6.06 25.29
C ASP A 23 6.08 -7.04 25.35
N ARG A 24 5.62 -7.39 26.57
CA ARG A 24 4.49 -8.31 26.74
C ARG A 24 3.19 -7.68 26.25
N LEU A 25 2.97 -6.41 26.61
CA LEU A 25 1.76 -5.68 26.23
C LEU A 25 1.76 -5.40 24.73
N THR A 26 2.90 -4.98 24.18
CA THR A 26 3.07 -4.80 22.73
C THR A 26 2.80 -6.09 21.96
N LEU A 27 3.37 -7.23 22.38
CA LEU A 27 3.11 -8.52 21.73
C LEU A 27 1.62 -8.90 21.78
N ALA A 28 0.97 -8.73 22.93
CA ALA A 28 -0.45 -9.02 23.07
C ALA A 28 -1.31 -8.13 22.16
N GLU A 29 -1.02 -6.83 22.13
CA GLU A 29 -1.72 -5.86 21.29
C GLU A 29 -1.55 -6.18 19.81
N ILE A 30 -0.32 -6.49 19.35
CA ILE A 30 -0.06 -6.86 17.95
C ILE A 30 -0.80 -8.15 17.58
N TYR A 31 -0.73 -9.17 18.42
CA TYR A 31 -1.39 -10.46 18.17
C TYR A 31 -2.90 -10.29 18.05
N GLN A 32 -3.51 -9.60 19.00
CA GLN A 32 -4.94 -9.30 18.97
C GLN A 32 -5.30 -8.47 17.72
N THR A 33 -4.56 -7.39 17.46
CA THR A 33 -4.79 -6.49 16.33
C THR A 33 -4.76 -7.22 15.00
N VAL A 34 -3.76 -8.07 14.77
CA VAL A 34 -3.66 -8.81 13.51
C VAL A 34 -4.82 -9.80 13.37
N GLN A 35 -5.22 -10.49 14.43
CA GLN A 35 -6.37 -11.41 14.38
C GLN A 35 -7.69 -10.71 14.10
N ASP A 36 -7.86 -9.49 14.60
CA ASP A 36 -9.10 -8.73 14.45
C ASP A 36 -9.20 -8.00 13.11
N GLU A 37 -8.07 -7.48 12.62
CA GLU A 37 -8.06 -6.49 11.53
C GLU A 37 -7.50 -7.01 10.20
N TYR A 38 -6.73 -8.09 10.21
CA TYR A 38 -6.23 -8.67 8.97
C TYR A 38 -7.39 -9.26 8.15
N LEU A 39 -7.31 -9.08 6.83
CA LEU A 39 -8.37 -9.44 5.89
C LEU A 39 -8.78 -10.91 6.00
N ASP A 40 -7.80 -11.81 6.00
CA ASP A 40 -8.04 -13.24 6.12
C ASP A 40 -7.93 -13.67 7.59
N PRO A 41 -8.82 -14.53 8.10
CA PRO A 41 -8.68 -15.09 9.44
C PRO A 41 -7.33 -15.82 9.59
N VAL A 42 -6.56 -15.47 10.61
CA VAL A 42 -5.24 -16.04 10.86
C VAL A 42 -5.09 -16.49 12.31
N SER A 43 -4.41 -17.62 12.49
CA SER A 43 -4.03 -18.13 13.81
C SER A 43 -2.82 -17.39 14.37
N LEU A 44 -2.66 -17.44 15.69
CA LEU A 44 -1.47 -16.91 16.37
C LEU A 44 -0.20 -17.68 16.00
N ASN A 45 -0.31 -18.93 15.57
CA ASN A 45 0.83 -19.67 15.01
C ASN A 45 1.33 -19.02 13.71
N GLU A 46 0.41 -18.66 12.80
CA GLU A 46 0.73 -17.99 11.53
C GLU A 46 1.33 -16.60 11.72
N ILE A 47 1.04 -15.94 12.84
CA ILE A 47 1.67 -14.67 13.23
C ILE A 47 3.04 -14.91 13.90
N ALA A 48 3.06 -15.75 14.93
CA ALA A 48 4.22 -15.91 15.81
C ALA A 48 5.40 -16.60 15.11
N MET A 49 5.17 -17.59 14.24
CA MET A 49 6.27 -18.39 13.67
C MET A 49 7.13 -17.59 12.71
N PRO A 50 6.57 -16.91 11.69
CA PRO A 50 7.32 -15.96 10.89
C PRO A 50 8.04 -14.92 11.74
N ALA A 51 7.37 -14.34 12.72
CA ALA A 51 7.96 -13.30 13.56
C ALA A 51 9.20 -13.83 14.33
N LEU A 52 9.09 -14.98 14.99
CA LEU A 52 10.20 -15.63 15.71
C LEU A 52 11.35 -16.01 14.78
N GLN A 53 11.06 -16.49 13.57
CA GLN A 53 12.10 -16.76 12.55
C GLN A 53 12.90 -15.50 12.19
N GLY A 54 12.30 -14.31 12.33
CA GLY A 54 12.94 -13.01 12.18
C GLY A 54 14.11 -12.76 13.14
N LEU A 55 14.24 -13.50 14.25
CA LEU A 55 15.39 -13.42 15.16
C LEU A 55 16.73 -13.67 14.42
N ASN A 56 16.71 -14.44 13.34
CA ASN A 56 17.90 -14.72 12.53
C ASN A 56 18.48 -13.46 11.84
N LYS A 57 17.71 -12.37 11.75
CA LYS A 57 18.15 -11.08 11.22
C LYS A 57 19.08 -10.36 12.20
N LEU A 58 18.88 -10.58 13.50
CA LEU A 58 19.71 -10.01 14.55
C LEU A 58 20.94 -10.86 14.85
N ASP A 59 20.83 -12.19 14.73
CA ASP A 59 21.95 -13.14 14.82
C ASP A 59 21.73 -14.35 13.88
N LYS A 60 22.54 -14.45 12.83
CA LYS A 60 22.43 -15.52 11.79
C LYS A 60 22.61 -16.94 12.32
N ARG A 61 23.17 -17.10 13.53
CA ARG A 61 23.38 -18.41 14.17
C ARG A 61 22.12 -18.93 14.85
N VAL A 62 21.13 -18.05 15.08
CA VAL A 62 19.84 -18.39 15.67
C VAL A 62 18.90 -18.85 14.58
N ARG A 63 18.29 -20.02 14.77
CA ARG A 63 17.27 -20.57 13.87
C ARG A 63 16.10 -21.07 14.68
N ILE A 64 14.91 -20.66 14.29
CA ILE A 64 13.65 -21.19 14.82
C ILE A 64 13.16 -22.26 13.85
N ALA A 65 13.05 -23.48 14.33
CA ALA A 65 12.41 -24.57 13.59
C ALA A 65 10.99 -24.73 14.10
N ASP A 66 10.06 -24.78 13.16
CA ASP A 66 8.65 -25.01 13.43
C ASP A 66 8.28 -26.39 12.87
N ASP A 67 7.78 -27.29 13.72
CA ASP A 67 7.12 -28.53 13.31
C ASP A 67 5.63 -28.46 13.72
N ASP A 68 4.80 -29.42 13.29
CA ASP A 68 3.35 -29.35 13.50
C ASP A 68 2.95 -29.19 14.98
N ARG A 69 3.75 -29.68 15.94
CA ARG A 69 3.40 -29.69 17.36
C ARG A 69 4.33 -28.87 18.25
N ARG A 70 5.56 -28.61 17.82
CA ARG A 70 6.63 -28.04 18.63
C ARG A 70 7.42 -27.00 17.86
N VAL A 71 7.99 -26.08 18.64
CA VAL A 71 8.97 -25.11 18.15
C VAL A 71 10.29 -25.38 18.85
N SER A 72 11.36 -25.40 18.06
CA SER A 72 12.71 -25.66 18.54
C SER A 72 13.65 -24.51 18.20
N VAL A 73 14.37 -24.04 19.20
CA VAL A 73 15.37 -22.97 19.08
C VAL A 73 16.73 -23.60 18.88
N TYR A 74 17.40 -23.25 17.78
CA TYR A 74 18.76 -23.67 17.50
C TYR A 74 19.69 -22.47 17.60
N VAL A 75 20.85 -22.66 18.22
CA VAL A 75 21.96 -21.69 18.20
C VAL A 75 23.23 -22.45 17.84
N ASN A 76 23.92 -22.04 16.77
CA ASN A 76 25.08 -22.76 16.22
C ASN A 76 24.80 -24.24 15.95
N GLY A 77 23.60 -24.54 15.41
CA GLY A 77 23.18 -25.91 15.10
C GLY A 77 22.80 -26.79 16.30
N ARG A 78 22.92 -26.29 17.54
CA ARG A 78 22.53 -27.02 18.76
C ARG A 78 21.14 -26.61 19.24
N VAL A 79 20.32 -27.56 19.67
CA VAL A 79 18.98 -27.31 20.22
C VAL A 79 19.10 -26.71 21.62
N MET A 80 18.63 -25.49 21.82
CA MET A 80 18.62 -24.78 23.10
C MET A 80 17.31 -24.97 23.87
N LEU A 81 16.20 -25.11 23.15
CA LEU A 81 14.87 -25.34 23.68
C LEU A 81 14.04 -26.05 22.61
N SER A 82 13.17 -26.96 23.05
CA SER A 82 12.10 -27.50 22.22
C SER A 82 10.83 -27.57 23.05
N ARG A 83 9.77 -26.90 22.62
CA ARG A 83 8.53 -26.77 23.39
C ARG A 83 7.30 -26.99 22.52
N SER A 84 6.28 -27.62 23.08
CA SER A 84 4.97 -27.76 22.43
C SER A 84 4.28 -26.41 22.27
N LYS A 85 3.64 -26.20 21.12
CA LYS A 85 2.82 -25.01 20.85
C LYS A 85 1.64 -24.92 21.82
N PRO A 86 1.12 -23.73 22.11
CA PRO A 86 -0.19 -23.58 22.76
C PRO A 86 -1.27 -24.35 21.99
N GLU A 87 -2.21 -24.96 22.73
CA GLU A 87 -3.27 -25.78 22.13
C GLU A 87 -4.31 -24.93 21.40
N ASP A 88 -4.74 -23.82 21.99
CA ASP A 88 -5.66 -22.89 21.35
C ASP A 88 -4.88 -21.94 20.41
N PRO A 89 -5.14 -21.96 19.10
CA PRO A 89 -4.50 -21.07 18.13
C PRO A 89 -4.94 -19.60 18.25
N HIS A 90 -5.89 -19.27 19.13
CA HIS A 90 -6.40 -17.91 19.35
C HIS A 90 -6.24 -17.41 20.80
N ASP A 91 -5.63 -18.20 21.70
CA ASP A 91 -5.31 -17.73 23.06
C ASP A 91 -4.07 -16.81 23.06
N VAL A 92 -4.34 -15.50 22.95
CA VAL A 92 -3.31 -14.45 22.94
C VAL A 92 -2.37 -14.55 24.15
N SER A 93 -2.89 -14.86 25.34
CA SER A 93 -2.08 -14.92 26.56
C SER A 93 -1.09 -16.09 26.52
N ALA A 94 -1.56 -17.27 26.10
CA ALA A 94 -0.72 -18.46 25.97
C ALA A 94 0.37 -18.26 24.90
N TRP A 95 0.01 -17.67 23.76
CA TRP A 95 0.96 -17.40 22.67
C TRP A 95 1.97 -16.31 23.01
N VAL A 96 1.59 -15.24 23.70
CA VAL A 96 2.54 -14.21 24.19
C VAL A 96 3.55 -14.85 25.14
N LYS A 97 3.09 -15.64 26.11
CA LYS A 97 3.97 -16.36 27.05
C LYS A 97 4.92 -17.30 26.30
N PHE A 98 4.40 -18.04 25.32
CA PHE A 98 5.18 -18.94 24.49
C PHE A 98 6.28 -18.20 23.72
N THR A 99 5.93 -17.12 23.00
CA THR A 99 6.86 -16.28 22.24
C THR A 99 7.96 -15.71 23.14
N GLN A 100 7.62 -15.22 24.33
CA GLN A 100 8.60 -14.74 25.31
C GLN A 100 9.55 -15.84 25.80
N ASP A 101 9.06 -17.07 26.00
CA ASP A 101 9.91 -18.20 26.39
C ASP A 101 10.92 -18.59 25.30
N ILE A 102 10.50 -18.54 24.04
CA ILE A 102 11.38 -18.74 22.88
C ILE A 102 12.45 -17.64 22.82
N ILE A 103 12.05 -16.36 22.89
CA ILE A 103 12.98 -15.21 22.88
C ILE A 103 13.99 -15.32 24.01
N ARG A 104 13.53 -15.58 25.24
CA ARG A 104 14.41 -15.73 26.41
C ARG A 104 15.41 -16.87 26.25
N SER A 105 15.00 -18.00 25.70
CA SER A 105 15.91 -19.12 25.43
C SER A 105 16.98 -18.71 24.40
N ALA A 106 16.56 -18.05 23.31
CA ALA A 106 17.47 -17.56 22.29
C ALA A 106 18.47 -16.53 22.85
N GLN A 107 18.03 -15.55 23.65
CA GLN A 107 18.89 -14.54 24.28
C GLN A 107 19.88 -15.14 25.27
N LYS A 108 19.50 -16.18 26.03
CA LYS A 108 20.43 -16.89 26.94
C LYS A 108 21.56 -17.56 26.17
N ALA A 109 21.28 -18.07 24.98
CA ALA A 109 22.24 -18.77 24.14
C ALA A 109 22.99 -17.89 23.13
N SER A 110 22.47 -16.70 22.82
CA SER A 110 23.07 -15.73 21.90
C SER A 110 23.43 -14.42 22.62
N PRO A 111 24.73 -14.17 22.88
CA PRO A 111 25.19 -12.88 23.37
C PRO A 111 24.85 -11.70 22.44
N GLU A 112 24.68 -11.96 21.13
CA GLU A 112 24.31 -10.94 20.16
C GLU A 112 22.85 -10.51 20.32
N LEU A 113 21.92 -11.46 20.42
CA LEU A 113 20.52 -11.14 20.74
C LEU A 113 20.38 -10.47 22.11
N LYS A 114 21.21 -10.84 23.08
CA LYS A 114 21.21 -10.19 24.40
C LYS A 114 21.64 -8.71 24.32
N ARG A 115 22.55 -8.35 23.39
CA ARG A 115 22.99 -6.95 23.20
C ARG A 115 22.01 -6.11 22.40
N LYS A 116 21.22 -6.73 21.53
CA LYS A 116 20.21 -6.09 20.67
C LYS A 116 18.79 -6.32 21.21
N ASP A 117 18.63 -6.42 22.52
CA ASP A 117 17.37 -6.84 23.13
C ASP A 117 16.21 -5.89 22.82
N PHE A 118 16.49 -4.58 22.74
CA PHE A 118 15.53 -3.55 22.34
C PHE A 118 15.12 -3.62 20.85
N GLU A 119 15.88 -4.29 19.98
CA GLU A 119 15.56 -4.42 18.54
C GLU A 119 14.72 -5.68 18.24
N ILE A 120 14.54 -6.57 19.22
CA ILE A 120 13.99 -7.91 19.01
C ILE A 120 12.55 -7.85 18.52
N ILE A 121 11.66 -7.16 19.26
CA ILE A 121 10.23 -7.13 18.92
C ILE A 121 10.04 -6.48 17.56
N ASP A 122 10.68 -5.33 17.33
CA ASP A 122 10.57 -4.61 16.05
C ASP A 122 11.04 -5.46 14.87
N THR A 123 12.20 -6.10 15.01
CA THR A 123 12.76 -6.94 13.93
C THR A 123 11.89 -8.16 13.68
N MET A 124 11.40 -8.80 14.74
CA MET A 124 10.49 -9.93 14.64
C MET A 124 9.19 -9.54 13.94
N MET A 125 8.56 -8.44 14.35
CA MET A 125 7.27 -8.01 13.81
C MET A 125 7.40 -7.47 12.39
N ALA A 126 8.44 -6.70 12.09
CA ALA A 126 8.77 -6.29 10.71
C ALA A 126 8.97 -7.50 9.79
N HIS A 127 9.63 -8.56 10.26
CA HIS A 127 9.79 -9.78 9.49
C HIS A 127 8.49 -10.56 9.34
N GLY A 128 7.74 -10.73 10.44
CA GLY A 128 6.53 -11.54 10.48
C GLY A 128 5.38 -10.95 9.69
N ILE A 129 5.07 -9.67 9.90
CA ILE A 129 3.97 -8.97 9.20
C ILE A 129 4.17 -8.98 7.68
N LYS A 130 5.42 -8.89 7.21
CA LYS A 130 5.74 -8.93 5.78
C LYS A 130 5.51 -10.31 5.12
N LYS A 131 5.24 -11.35 5.90
CA LYS A 131 4.92 -12.70 5.39
C LYS A 131 3.44 -12.92 5.12
N PHE A 132 2.55 -12.08 5.65
CA PHE A 132 1.12 -12.16 5.38
C PHE A 132 0.82 -11.83 3.92
N ASP A 133 1.26 -10.65 3.50
CA ASP A 133 1.11 -10.18 2.14
C ASP A 133 2.15 -9.10 1.80
N ARG A 134 2.15 -8.68 0.54
CA ARG A 134 3.10 -7.70 0.01
C ARG A 134 2.88 -6.28 0.56
N ASP A 135 1.66 -5.94 0.92
CA ASP A 135 1.19 -4.58 1.25
C ASP A 135 1.08 -4.33 2.76
N SER A 136 1.01 -5.37 3.60
CA SER A 136 1.09 -5.27 5.06
C SER A 136 2.53 -4.98 5.53
N SER A 137 2.69 -4.16 6.57
CA SER A 137 3.99 -3.77 7.13
C SER A 137 3.90 -3.31 8.59
N TYR A 138 4.98 -3.54 9.33
CA TYR A 138 5.19 -3.01 10.69
C TYR A 138 6.25 -1.91 10.64
N TYR A 139 5.99 -0.80 11.32
CA TYR A 139 6.88 0.35 11.43
C TYR A 139 7.21 0.57 12.91
N PRO A 140 8.49 0.46 13.31
CA PRO A 140 8.90 0.92 14.64
C PRO A 140 8.67 2.44 14.77
N ASP A 141 8.63 2.95 16.01
CA ASP A 141 8.34 4.35 16.36
C ASP A 141 8.87 5.37 15.33
N LEU A 142 7.94 6.17 14.79
CA LEU A 142 8.19 7.16 13.74
C LEU A 142 9.06 8.33 14.21
N GLU A 143 9.20 8.59 15.52
CA GLU A 143 10.06 9.70 15.98
C GLU A 143 11.56 9.40 15.79
N LEU A 144 11.97 8.13 15.91
CA LEU A 144 13.35 7.68 15.68
C LEU A 144 13.58 7.17 14.24
N SER A 145 12.50 6.80 13.55
CA SER A 145 12.51 6.46 12.13
C SER A 145 11.89 7.56 11.27
N ASN A 146 12.29 8.82 11.48
CA ASN A 146 12.48 9.65 10.30
C ASN A 146 13.53 8.87 9.47
N PRO A 147 13.19 8.28 8.30
CA PRO A 147 14.25 8.07 7.33
C PRO A 147 14.99 9.42 7.22
N PRO A 148 16.30 9.49 6.92
CA PRO A 148 16.82 10.72 6.33
C PRO A 148 15.81 11.04 5.24
N VAL A 149 14.99 12.09 5.43
CA VAL A 149 13.85 12.39 4.58
C VAL A 149 14.45 12.32 3.19
N PRO A 150 14.17 11.27 2.39
CA PRO A 150 14.97 11.00 1.21
C PRO A 150 14.80 12.26 0.42
N GLU A 151 15.87 13.06 0.32
CA GLU A 151 15.85 14.50 0.07
C GLU A 151 14.52 14.83 -0.59
N PHE A 152 13.52 15.34 0.16
CA PHE A 152 12.13 15.44 -0.34
C PHE A 152 12.18 16.39 -1.52
N LYS A 153 12.52 15.86 -2.69
CA LYS A 153 12.36 16.47 -3.98
C LYS A 153 10.87 16.29 -4.14
N PRO A 154 10.05 17.35 -3.98
CA PRO A 154 8.65 17.24 -4.32
C PRO A 154 8.62 16.75 -5.76
N LYS A 155 8.35 15.46 -5.96
CA LYS A 155 7.94 14.99 -7.28
C LYS A 155 6.70 15.83 -7.56
N ARG A 156 6.71 16.61 -8.64
CA ARG A 156 5.54 17.38 -9.04
C ARG A 156 4.36 16.41 -9.10
N ALA A 157 3.48 16.49 -8.10
CA ALA A 157 2.36 15.57 -7.94
C ALA A 157 1.29 15.82 -9.00
N PHE A 158 1.28 17.03 -9.55
CA PHE A 158 0.40 17.50 -10.60
C PHE A 158 1.20 18.36 -11.58
N TYR A 159 0.95 18.20 -12.87
CA TYR A 159 1.44 19.06 -13.93
C TYR A 159 0.48 18.98 -15.11
N ASP A 160 0.17 20.10 -15.72
CA ASP A 160 -0.66 20.18 -16.89
C ASP A 160 -0.02 21.04 -17.99
N ARG A 161 -0.44 20.78 -19.23
CA ARG A 161 -0.11 21.58 -20.41
C ARG A 161 -1.14 21.37 -21.50
N GLN A 162 -1.36 22.39 -22.32
CA GLN A 162 -2.10 22.24 -23.56
C GLN A 162 -1.16 21.69 -24.65
N LEU A 163 -1.64 20.68 -25.37
CA LEU A 163 -1.00 20.09 -26.54
C LEU A 163 -1.66 20.67 -27.81
N GLU A 164 -1.21 20.20 -28.97
CA GLU A 164 -1.85 20.54 -30.24
C GLU A 164 -3.33 20.09 -30.27
N ASN A 165 -4.11 20.70 -31.17
CA ASN A 165 -5.54 20.39 -31.38
C ASN A 165 -6.42 20.57 -30.13
N ASP A 166 -6.07 21.53 -29.27
CA ASP A 166 -6.80 21.86 -28.05
C ASP A 166 -6.95 20.67 -27.07
N VAL A 167 -5.97 19.76 -27.05
CA VAL A 167 -5.92 18.65 -26.09
C VAL A 167 -5.27 19.12 -24.80
N LEU A 168 -5.92 18.88 -23.66
CA LEU A 168 -5.31 19.07 -22.35
C LEU A 168 -4.57 17.80 -21.94
N TYR A 169 -3.33 17.95 -21.51
CA TYR A 169 -2.57 16.88 -20.88
C TYR A 169 -2.42 17.18 -19.40
N MET A 170 -2.82 16.24 -18.54
CA MET A 170 -2.64 16.30 -17.10
C MET A 170 -1.87 15.08 -16.62
N ARG A 171 -0.75 15.30 -15.93
CA ARG A 171 -0.01 14.24 -15.25
C ARG A 171 -0.33 14.26 -13.76
N LEU A 172 -0.84 13.15 -13.26
CA LEU A 172 -1.02 12.91 -11.83
C LEU A 172 0.11 11.98 -11.37
N GLY A 173 1.13 12.53 -10.73
CA GLY A 173 2.27 11.75 -10.22
C GLY A 173 2.01 11.05 -8.88
N ALA A 174 0.99 11.50 -8.14
CA ALA A 174 0.47 10.90 -6.92
C ALA A 174 -0.97 11.39 -6.69
N ILE A 175 -1.76 10.65 -5.90
CA ILE A 175 -3.12 11.06 -5.51
C ILE A 175 -3.11 11.52 -4.05
N ASN A 176 -3.06 12.84 -3.84
CA ASN A 176 -3.05 13.44 -2.52
C ASN A 176 -4.29 14.34 -2.33
N LYS A 177 -4.44 14.92 -1.13
CA LYS A 177 -5.58 15.77 -0.75
C LYS A 177 -5.85 16.99 -1.63
N TYR A 178 -4.90 17.38 -2.49
CA TYR A 178 -5.04 18.52 -3.41
C TYR A 178 -5.35 18.08 -4.85
N THR A 179 -5.30 16.78 -5.15
CA THR A 179 -5.40 16.27 -6.52
C THR A 179 -6.73 16.65 -7.16
N GLY A 180 -7.87 16.47 -6.47
CA GLY A 180 -9.17 16.86 -7.02
C GLY A 180 -9.28 18.35 -7.31
N GLU A 181 -8.77 19.20 -6.41
CA GLU A 181 -8.80 20.66 -6.60
C GLU A 181 -7.93 21.11 -7.78
N ASN A 182 -6.73 20.53 -7.93
CA ASN A 182 -5.82 20.86 -9.03
C ASN A 182 -6.42 20.47 -10.39
N VAL A 183 -7.08 19.31 -10.48
CA VAL A 183 -7.78 18.89 -11.70
C VAL A 183 -8.92 19.85 -12.03
N SER A 184 -9.79 20.17 -11.07
CA SER A 184 -10.89 21.12 -11.30
C SER A 184 -10.41 22.51 -11.72
N ARG A 185 -9.32 22.99 -11.10
CA ARG A 185 -8.71 24.29 -11.45
C ARG A 185 -8.19 24.28 -12.89
N SER A 186 -7.40 23.28 -13.27
CA SER A 186 -6.83 23.17 -14.62
C SER A 186 -7.95 23.05 -15.69
N LEU A 187 -9.02 22.30 -15.42
CA LEU A 187 -10.18 22.23 -16.31
C LEU A 187 -10.89 23.60 -16.48
N THR A 188 -10.92 24.42 -15.43
CA THR A 188 -11.51 25.77 -15.50
C THR A 188 -10.63 26.71 -16.33
N GLU A 189 -9.31 26.68 -16.10
CA GLU A 189 -8.32 27.48 -16.81
C GLU A 189 -8.24 27.11 -18.30
N HIS A 190 -8.54 25.84 -18.63
CA HIS A 190 -8.51 25.29 -19.99
C HIS A 190 -9.91 24.89 -20.49
N SER A 191 -10.94 25.68 -20.19
CA SER A 191 -12.35 25.36 -20.53
C SER A 191 -12.67 25.15 -22.03
N GLY A 192 -11.79 25.59 -22.93
CA GLY A 192 -11.92 25.43 -24.39
C GLY A 192 -11.37 24.12 -24.98
N VAL A 193 -10.87 23.21 -24.15
CA VAL A 193 -10.23 21.98 -24.65
C VAL A 193 -11.21 21.05 -25.33
N LYS A 194 -10.72 20.34 -26.34
CA LYS A 194 -11.49 19.38 -27.16
C LYS A 194 -11.31 17.93 -26.73
N GLY A 195 -10.26 17.64 -25.97
CA GLY A 195 -9.99 16.31 -25.42
C GLY A 195 -9.03 16.39 -24.24
N LEU A 196 -8.94 15.30 -23.48
CA LEU A 196 -8.11 15.22 -22.28
C LEU A 196 -7.26 13.95 -22.29
N ILE A 197 -5.99 14.08 -21.91
CA ILE A 197 -5.10 12.97 -21.57
C ILE A 197 -4.79 13.05 -20.07
N ILE A 198 -5.09 11.99 -19.33
CA ILE A 198 -4.73 11.82 -17.92
C ILE A 198 -3.56 10.82 -17.85
N ASP A 199 -2.36 11.30 -17.55
CA ASP A 199 -1.18 10.46 -17.39
C ASP A 199 -0.99 10.01 -15.93
N LEU A 200 -1.22 8.71 -15.70
CA LEU A 200 -1.04 8.02 -14.43
C LEU A 200 0.21 7.12 -14.42
N ARG A 201 1.04 7.15 -15.46
CA ARG A 201 2.25 6.31 -15.53
C ARG A 201 3.23 6.70 -14.44
N GLY A 202 3.69 5.72 -13.65
CA GLY A 202 4.54 5.97 -12.48
C GLY A 202 3.80 6.45 -11.22
N ASN A 203 2.46 6.48 -11.21
CA ASN A 203 1.67 6.93 -10.06
C ASN A 203 1.37 5.77 -9.09
N PRO A 204 1.96 5.75 -7.87
CA PRO A 204 1.74 4.67 -6.90
C PRO A 204 0.38 4.74 -6.18
N GLY A 205 -0.47 5.70 -6.57
CA GLY A 205 -1.75 6.01 -5.96
C GLY A 205 -1.64 7.00 -4.79
N GLY A 206 -2.43 6.75 -3.75
CA GLY A 206 -2.55 7.58 -2.56
C GLY A 206 -3.97 7.53 -2.00
N MET A 207 -4.60 8.69 -1.78
CA MET A 207 -5.92 8.76 -1.15
C MET A 207 -7.02 8.25 -2.09
N LEU A 208 -7.74 7.19 -1.68
CA LEU A 208 -8.83 6.61 -2.47
C LEU A 208 -9.95 7.61 -2.76
N GLN A 209 -10.37 8.38 -1.74
CA GLN A 209 -11.44 9.37 -1.88
C GLN A 209 -11.11 10.46 -2.92
N GLU A 210 -9.84 10.84 -3.06
CA GLU A 210 -9.43 11.81 -4.07
C GLU A 210 -9.44 11.22 -5.48
N ALA A 211 -9.12 9.94 -5.64
CA ALA A 211 -9.29 9.25 -6.93
C ALA A 211 -10.78 9.17 -7.31
N VAL A 212 -11.65 8.86 -6.34
CA VAL A 212 -13.10 8.84 -6.54
C VAL A 212 -13.62 10.22 -6.91
N ARG A 213 -13.15 11.28 -6.24
CA ARG A 213 -13.49 12.67 -6.55
C ARG A 213 -13.09 13.05 -7.97
N VAL A 214 -11.88 12.69 -8.42
CA VAL A 214 -11.44 12.96 -9.79
C VAL A 214 -12.25 12.18 -10.80
N ALA A 215 -12.51 10.88 -10.57
CA ALA A 215 -13.35 10.07 -11.45
C ALA A 215 -14.76 10.67 -11.59
N GLY A 216 -15.33 11.12 -10.47
CA GLY A 216 -16.64 11.76 -10.41
C GLY A 216 -16.74 13.13 -11.07
N LEU A 217 -15.64 13.71 -11.58
CA LEU A 217 -15.72 14.87 -12.47
C LEU A 217 -16.19 14.49 -13.87
N PHE A 218 -15.99 13.24 -14.29
CA PHE A 218 -16.18 12.80 -15.67
C PHE A 218 -17.27 11.72 -15.84
N ILE A 219 -17.70 11.10 -14.74
CA ILE A 219 -18.69 10.02 -14.73
C ILE A 219 -20.04 10.58 -14.29
N ASP A 220 -21.06 10.43 -15.12
CA ASP A 220 -22.43 10.90 -14.85
C ASP A 220 -23.22 9.92 -13.95
N GLY A 221 -22.77 9.79 -12.70
CA GLY A 221 -23.36 8.89 -11.71
C GLY A 221 -22.97 7.42 -11.84
N GLY A 222 -23.22 6.67 -10.77
CA GLY A 222 -22.92 5.23 -10.68
C GLY A 222 -21.66 4.89 -9.88
N ILE A 223 -21.31 3.61 -9.84
CA ILE A 223 -20.21 3.09 -9.04
C ILE A 223 -18.87 3.44 -9.69
N VAL A 224 -17.95 4.00 -8.92
CA VAL A 224 -16.53 4.22 -9.28
C VAL A 224 -15.69 3.03 -8.83
N ALA A 225 -15.94 2.53 -7.63
CA ALA A 225 -15.32 1.33 -7.09
C ALA A 225 -16.14 0.82 -5.90
N SER A 226 -15.83 -0.38 -5.44
CA SER A 226 -16.20 -0.84 -4.11
C SER A 226 -15.00 -1.41 -3.38
N SER A 227 -15.07 -1.42 -2.06
CA SER A 227 -14.13 -2.16 -1.22
C SER A 227 -14.90 -3.17 -0.38
N LYS A 228 -14.29 -4.33 -0.13
CA LYS A 228 -14.86 -5.37 0.72
C LYS A 228 -13.80 -5.86 1.68
N GLY A 229 -14.07 -5.71 2.98
CA GLY A 229 -13.28 -6.28 4.05
C GLY A 229 -13.71 -7.69 4.43
N ARG A 230 -13.28 -8.11 5.62
CA ARG A 230 -13.53 -9.45 6.17
C ARG A 230 -15.00 -9.67 6.55
N SER A 231 -15.63 -8.69 7.20
CA SER A 231 -17.01 -8.82 7.68
C SER A 231 -18.01 -8.73 6.53
N PRO A 232 -19.14 -9.45 6.57
CA PRO A 232 -20.18 -9.36 5.53
C PRO A 232 -20.65 -7.93 5.26
N ASP A 233 -20.74 -7.11 6.32
CA ASP A 233 -21.23 -5.73 6.27
C ASP A 233 -20.13 -4.70 5.97
N SER A 234 -18.90 -5.14 5.70
CA SER A 234 -17.75 -4.26 5.43
C SER A 234 -17.63 -3.82 3.96
N THR A 235 -18.70 -3.98 3.18
CA THR A 235 -18.69 -3.55 1.79
C THR A 235 -19.00 -2.05 1.71
N GLU A 236 -18.05 -1.26 1.20
CA GLU A 236 -18.25 0.15 0.91
C GLU A 236 -18.35 0.37 -0.60
N TYR A 237 -19.32 1.18 -1.03
CA TYR A 237 -19.46 1.59 -2.42
C TYR A 237 -19.09 3.08 -2.55
N TYR A 238 -18.23 3.37 -3.52
CA TYR A 238 -17.84 4.74 -3.86
C TYR A 238 -18.51 5.13 -5.17
N ASN A 239 -19.37 6.15 -5.12
CA ASN A 239 -20.18 6.55 -6.27
C ASN A 239 -19.76 7.92 -6.79
N ALA A 240 -19.88 8.11 -8.10
CA ALA A 240 -19.76 9.42 -8.73
C ALA A 240 -21.05 10.23 -8.51
N PRO A 241 -20.96 11.56 -8.34
CA PRO A 241 -22.12 12.43 -8.50
C PRO A 241 -22.59 12.43 -9.97
N ALA A 242 -23.79 12.93 -10.23
CA ALA A 242 -24.24 13.18 -11.60
C ALA A 242 -23.47 14.38 -12.21
N GLY A 243 -23.22 14.31 -13.51
CA GLY A 243 -22.53 15.31 -14.32
C GLY A 243 -21.21 14.82 -14.93
N ASP A 244 -20.90 15.33 -16.12
CA ASP A 244 -19.59 15.23 -16.76
C ASP A 244 -19.11 16.63 -17.13
N VAL A 245 -18.06 17.10 -16.45
CA VAL A 245 -17.51 18.46 -16.65
C VAL A 245 -16.95 18.67 -18.06
N LEU A 246 -16.65 17.60 -18.79
CA LEU A 246 -16.15 17.67 -20.16
C LEU A 246 -17.23 17.52 -21.22
N ASP A 247 -18.49 17.29 -20.84
CA ASP A 247 -19.62 17.14 -21.76
C ASP A 247 -19.33 16.12 -22.88
N ASN A 248 -18.96 14.89 -22.48
CA ASN A 248 -18.64 13.77 -23.37
C ASN A 248 -17.46 13.98 -24.33
N LYS A 249 -16.65 15.04 -24.18
CA LYS A 249 -15.39 15.17 -24.93
C LYS A 249 -14.47 13.97 -24.62
N PRO A 250 -13.71 13.47 -25.62
CA PRO A 250 -12.94 12.25 -25.48
C PRO A 250 -11.81 12.38 -24.45
N ILE A 251 -11.64 11.32 -23.65
CA ILE A 251 -10.58 11.20 -22.64
C ILE A 251 -9.73 9.96 -22.96
N VAL A 252 -8.42 10.08 -22.79
CA VAL A 252 -7.49 8.95 -22.74
C VAL A 252 -6.77 8.94 -21.39
N VAL A 253 -6.65 7.76 -20.78
CA VAL A 253 -5.84 7.55 -19.56
C VAL A 253 -4.59 6.75 -19.93
N LEU A 254 -3.41 7.27 -19.56
CA LEU A 254 -2.15 6.55 -19.72
C LEU A 254 -1.79 5.81 -18.42
N ILE A 255 -1.51 4.52 -18.53
CA ILE A 255 -1.08 3.68 -17.40
C ILE A 255 0.19 2.87 -17.72
N ASP A 256 0.93 2.50 -16.69
CA ASP A 256 2.06 1.59 -16.80
C ASP A 256 2.13 0.63 -15.60
N GLY A 257 3.13 -0.26 -15.57
CA GLY A 257 3.32 -1.22 -14.48
C GLY A 257 3.64 -0.60 -13.11
N GLN A 258 3.79 0.72 -13.02
CA GLN A 258 3.93 1.46 -11.77
C GLN A 258 2.65 2.21 -11.37
N THR A 259 1.63 2.25 -12.22
CA THR A 259 0.29 2.71 -11.85
C THR A 259 -0.30 1.74 -10.82
N ALA A 260 -0.53 2.20 -9.58
CA ALA A 260 -0.93 1.35 -8.47
C ALA A 260 -2.02 1.98 -7.58
N SER A 261 -2.72 1.13 -6.82
CA SER A 261 -3.64 1.56 -5.76
C SER A 261 -4.77 2.46 -6.27
N SER A 262 -5.02 3.61 -5.65
CA SER A 262 -6.09 4.53 -6.07
C SER A 262 -5.93 5.08 -7.49
N ALA A 263 -4.73 5.05 -8.09
CA ALA A 263 -4.57 5.39 -9.51
C ALA A 263 -5.16 4.32 -10.44
N GLU A 264 -5.08 3.04 -10.03
CA GLU A 264 -5.75 1.94 -10.73
C GLU A 264 -7.27 2.08 -10.63
N VAL A 265 -7.78 2.53 -9.49
CA VAL A 265 -9.22 2.83 -9.32
C VAL A 265 -9.68 3.90 -10.29
N LEU A 266 -8.95 5.01 -10.40
CA LEU A 266 -9.29 6.08 -11.34
C LEU A 266 -9.31 5.57 -12.79
N ALA A 267 -8.28 4.81 -13.20
CA ALA A 267 -8.21 4.24 -14.54
C ALA A 267 -9.37 3.26 -14.81
N ALA A 268 -9.59 2.29 -13.92
CA ALA A 268 -10.64 1.29 -14.05
C ALA A 268 -12.04 1.93 -14.07
N ALA A 269 -12.28 2.93 -13.23
CA ALA A 269 -13.56 3.62 -13.18
C ALA A 269 -13.89 4.30 -14.51
N LEU A 270 -12.95 5.07 -15.07
CA LEU A 270 -13.14 5.75 -16.34
C LEU A 270 -13.25 4.77 -17.51
N GLN A 271 -12.49 3.66 -17.47
CA GLN A 271 -12.53 2.62 -18.49
C GLN A 271 -13.86 1.87 -18.50
N GLU A 272 -14.26 1.29 -17.37
CA GLU A 272 -15.42 0.42 -17.28
C GLU A 272 -16.75 1.19 -17.39
N GLN A 273 -16.75 2.49 -17.04
CA GLN A 273 -17.87 3.39 -17.35
C GLN A 273 -17.88 3.86 -18.80
N SER A 274 -17.02 3.31 -19.67
CA SER A 274 -16.88 3.68 -21.08
C SER A 274 -16.61 5.17 -21.31
N ARG A 275 -16.01 5.84 -20.31
CA ARG A 275 -15.78 7.28 -20.33
C ARG A 275 -14.41 7.65 -20.92
N ALA A 276 -13.40 6.80 -20.75
CA ALA A 276 -12.08 6.99 -21.31
C ALA A 276 -11.53 5.69 -21.89
N ALA A 277 -10.70 5.82 -22.93
CA ALA A 277 -9.85 4.71 -23.37
C ALA A 277 -8.56 4.68 -22.53
N VAL A 278 -8.14 3.48 -22.13
CA VAL A 278 -6.90 3.26 -21.40
C VAL A 278 -5.81 2.78 -22.35
N VAL A 279 -4.67 3.47 -22.34
CA VAL A 279 -3.52 3.20 -23.21
C VAL A 279 -2.29 2.93 -22.34
N GLY A 280 -1.45 1.98 -22.76
CA GLY A 280 -0.16 1.72 -22.13
C GLY A 280 0.06 0.24 -21.86
N THR A 281 0.37 -0.11 -20.61
CA THR A 281 0.58 -1.51 -20.19
C THR A 281 -0.37 -1.95 -19.09
N GLY A 282 -0.32 -3.24 -18.71
CA GLY A 282 -0.94 -3.67 -17.45
C GLY A 282 -0.42 -2.86 -16.27
N SER A 283 -1.30 -2.55 -15.32
CA SER A 283 -0.93 -1.84 -14.09
C SER A 283 -0.35 -2.78 -13.02
N TYR A 284 -0.02 -2.25 -11.84
CA TYR A 284 0.70 -2.98 -10.79
C TYR A 284 -0.12 -4.11 -10.12
N GLY A 285 -1.43 -3.96 -10.03
CA GLY A 285 -2.34 -4.90 -9.36
C GLY A 285 -2.23 -4.85 -7.84
N LYS A 286 -2.24 -3.66 -7.22
CA LYS A 286 -2.25 -3.57 -5.74
C LYS A 286 -3.61 -4.00 -5.21
N GLY A 287 -4.65 -3.24 -5.55
CA GLY A 287 -6.06 -3.55 -5.27
C GLY A 287 -6.43 -3.91 -3.82
N THR A 288 -5.60 -3.59 -2.84
CA THR A 288 -5.79 -3.86 -1.41
C THR A 288 -5.98 -2.54 -0.66
N VAL A 289 -6.84 -2.54 0.36
CA VAL A 289 -7.00 -1.45 1.33
C VAL A 289 -6.20 -1.78 2.57
N GLN A 290 -5.46 -0.81 3.10
CA GLN A 290 -4.73 -0.96 4.35
C GLN A 290 -5.35 -0.10 5.45
N LYS A 291 -5.48 -0.67 6.64
CA LYS A 291 -5.73 0.07 7.88
C LYS A 291 -4.40 0.40 8.54
N LEU A 292 -4.17 1.68 8.83
CA LEU A 292 -3.02 2.13 9.61
C LEU A 292 -3.42 2.22 11.08
N ILE A 293 -2.85 1.35 11.91
CA ILE A 293 -3.18 1.19 13.33
C ILE A 293 -1.96 1.65 14.13
N LYS A 294 -2.17 2.62 15.02
CA LYS A 294 -1.14 3.06 15.98
C LYS A 294 -1.23 2.18 17.22
N LEU A 295 -0.11 1.63 17.64
CA LEU A 295 0.01 0.78 18.82
C LEU A 295 0.35 1.61 20.05
N SER A 296 0.20 1.01 21.24
CA SER A 296 0.46 1.64 22.53
C SER A 296 1.92 2.09 22.73
N ASN A 297 2.87 1.44 22.06
CA ASN A 297 4.30 1.77 22.08
C ASN A 297 4.73 2.70 20.93
N ASP A 298 3.80 3.47 20.36
CA ASP A 298 4.00 4.41 19.23
C ASP A 298 4.41 3.80 17.88
N SER A 299 4.69 2.50 17.83
CA SER A 299 4.85 1.76 16.59
C SER A 299 3.52 1.67 15.81
N ARG A 300 3.59 1.27 14.53
CA ARG A 300 2.42 1.20 13.65
C ARG A 300 2.35 -0.09 12.86
N LEU A 301 1.13 -0.56 12.67
CA LEU A 301 0.79 -1.62 11.73
C LEU A 301 0.03 -1.02 10.55
N ALA A 302 0.52 -1.24 9.33
CA ALA A 302 -0.31 -1.14 8.13
C ALA A 302 -0.75 -2.57 7.78
N LEU A 303 -2.02 -2.88 7.94
CA LEU A 303 -2.56 -4.22 7.65
C LEU A 303 -3.55 -4.16 6.50
N THR A 304 -3.40 -5.07 5.54
CA THR A 304 -4.39 -5.31 4.51
C THR A 304 -5.69 -5.78 5.18
N ASN A 305 -6.74 -4.97 5.07
CA ASN A 305 -8.04 -5.22 5.70
C ASN A 305 -9.20 -5.25 4.70
N GLY A 306 -8.93 -5.07 3.40
CA GLY A 306 -9.93 -5.07 2.36
C GLY A 306 -9.36 -5.24 0.95
N ILE A 307 -10.23 -5.64 0.03
CA ILE A 307 -9.96 -5.75 -1.40
C ILE A 307 -10.81 -4.73 -2.16
N ILE A 308 -10.22 -4.09 -3.15
CA ILE A 308 -10.89 -3.16 -4.07
C ILE A 308 -11.42 -3.93 -5.28
N TYR A 309 -12.64 -3.58 -5.67
CA TYR A 309 -13.30 -4.06 -6.87
C TYR A 309 -13.64 -2.89 -7.81
N THR A 310 -13.56 -3.14 -9.11
CA THR A 310 -13.91 -2.18 -10.16
C THR A 310 -15.44 -1.99 -10.26
N PRO A 311 -15.94 -0.99 -11.02
CA PRO A 311 -17.39 -0.80 -11.20
C PRO A 311 -18.15 -2.06 -11.61
N SER A 312 -17.55 -2.91 -12.44
CA SER A 312 -18.13 -4.17 -12.93
C SER A 312 -18.01 -5.32 -11.93
N GLY A 313 -17.44 -5.08 -10.74
CA GLY A 313 -17.26 -6.09 -9.70
C GLY A 313 -16.03 -6.98 -9.88
N ASN A 314 -15.07 -6.60 -10.74
CA ASN A 314 -13.84 -7.37 -10.91
C ASN A 314 -12.85 -7.08 -9.77
N LYS A 315 -12.18 -8.13 -9.27
CA LYS A 315 -11.14 -7.99 -8.25
C LYS A 315 -9.92 -7.29 -8.84
N LEU A 316 -9.45 -6.23 -8.19
CA LEU A 316 -8.25 -5.50 -8.65
C LEU A 316 -6.95 -6.09 -8.10
N ALA A 317 -6.97 -6.65 -6.89
CA ALA A 317 -5.78 -7.16 -6.21
C ALA A 317 -5.13 -8.34 -6.97
N GLY A 318 -3.85 -8.19 -7.32
CA GLY A 318 -3.07 -9.16 -8.09
C GLY A 318 -3.35 -9.18 -9.60
N ILE A 319 -4.33 -8.40 -10.07
CA ILE A 319 -4.73 -8.35 -11.48
C ILE A 319 -4.39 -6.99 -12.10
N GLY A 320 -4.79 -5.90 -11.44
CA GLY A 320 -4.64 -4.55 -11.96
C GLY A 320 -5.64 -4.22 -13.08
N VAL A 321 -5.31 -3.20 -13.84
CA VAL A 321 -6.06 -2.68 -14.99
C VAL A 321 -5.32 -3.10 -16.26
N LEU A 322 -6.05 -3.70 -17.19
CA LEU A 322 -5.55 -3.98 -18.54
C LEU A 322 -5.97 -2.84 -19.48
N PRO A 323 -5.05 -2.29 -20.28
CA PRO A 323 -5.38 -1.21 -21.19
C PRO A 323 -6.23 -1.70 -22.37
N ASP A 324 -7.09 -0.83 -22.88
CA ASP A 324 -7.83 -1.03 -24.13
C ASP A 324 -6.87 -1.07 -25.34
N ILE A 325 -5.77 -0.31 -25.26
CA ILE A 325 -4.73 -0.25 -26.28
C ILE A 325 -3.37 -0.55 -25.64
N CYS A 326 -2.91 -1.77 -25.86
CA CYS A 326 -1.65 -2.27 -25.32
C CYS A 326 -0.43 -1.83 -26.14
N THR A 327 0.54 -1.19 -25.48
CA THR A 327 1.85 -0.79 -26.03
C THR A 327 3.03 -1.57 -25.43
N SER A 328 2.78 -2.51 -24.51
CA SER A 328 3.81 -3.41 -23.96
C SER A 328 4.56 -4.15 -25.07
N GLY A 329 5.89 -4.18 -24.97
CA GLY A 329 6.78 -4.82 -25.94
C GLY A 329 6.85 -4.14 -27.31
N GLU A 330 6.09 -3.08 -27.57
CA GLU A 330 6.19 -2.34 -28.83
C GLU A 330 7.41 -1.40 -28.80
N PRO A 331 8.15 -1.28 -29.92
CA PRO A 331 9.27 -0.33 -30.02
C PRO A 331 8.75 1.11 -30.05
N GLU A 332 9.50 2.06 -29.49
CA GLU A 332 9.11 3.48 -29.46
C GLU A 332 8.84 4.09 -30.85
N THR A 333 9.45 3.53 -31.91
CA THR A 333 9.28 3.97 -33.29
C THR A 333 8.04 3.38 -33.97
N ARG A 334 7.21 2.61 -33.25
CA ARG A 334 6.03 1.96 -33.82
C ARG A 334 4.99 3.01 -34.19
N ASP A 335 4.37 2.81 -35.34
CA ASP A 335 3.27 3.65 -35.82
C ASP A 335 2.03 3.49 -34.91
N ALA A 336 1.62 4.59 -34.28
CA ALA A 336 0.47 4.67 -33.38
C ALA A 336 -0.83 4.17 -34.03
N GLU A 337 -1.04 4.48 -35.31
CA GLU A 337 -2.26 4.10 -36.04
C GLU A 337 -2.39 2.58 -36.18
N LYS A 338 -1.26 1.90 -36.38
CA LYS A 338 -1.22 0.43 -36.45
C LYS A 338 -1.48 -0.23 -35.11
N ILE A 339 -1.10 0.42 -34.01
CA ILE A 339 -1.40 -0.07 -32.66
C ILE A 339 -2.89 0.05 -32.38
N ILE A 340 -3.49 1.21 -32.65
CA ILE A 340 -4.93 1.46 -32.45
C ILE A 340 -5.77 0.48 -33.27
N ALA A 341 -5.44 0.29 -34.56
CA ALA A 341 -6.18 -0.61 -35.45
C ALA A 341 -6.14 -2.09 -35.02
N ARG A 342 -5.12 -2.49 -34.25
CA ARG A 342 -4.99 -3.86 -33.73
C ARG A 342 -5.90 -4.13 -32.53
N GLY A 343 -6.27 -3.08 -31.77
CA GLY A 343 -6.98 -3.21 -30.50
C GLY A 343 -6.19 -3.98 -29.42
N SER A 344 -6.84 -4.26 -28.29
CA SER A 344 -6.28 -5.11 -27.23
C SER A 344 -6.19 -6.56 -27.73
N ARG A 345 -4.97 -7.08 -27.93
CA ARG A 345 -4.80 -8.53 -28.11
C ARG A 345 -5.01 -9.21 -26.76
N SER A 346 -5.96 -10.13 -26.72
CA SER A 346 -6.48 -10.85 -25.55
C SER A 346 -5.51 -11.83 -24.85
N ASN A 347 -4.20 -11.63 -24.93
CA ASN A 347 -3.22 -12.37 -24.12
C ASN A 347 -2.32 -11.37 -23.38
N ALA A 348 -2.71 -11.07 -22.13
CA ALA A 348 -2.10 -10.22 -21.10
C ALA A 348 -1.06 -9.18 -21.57
N CYS A 349 -1.49 -7.90 -21.65
CA CYS A 349 -0.58 -6.76 -21.77
C CYS A 349 0.33 -6.70 -20.52
N LEU A 350 1.60 -7.08 -20.65
CA LEU A 350 2.48 -7.25 -19.51
C LEU A 350 2.73 -5.92 -18.80
N PRO A 351 2.77 -5.88 -17.46
CA PRO A 351 3.18 -4.68 -16.74
C PRO A 351 4.64 -4.33 -17.06
N GLU A 352 4.86 -3.15 -17.66
CA GLU A 352 6.20 -2.61 -17.92
C GLU A 352 6.29 -1.20 -17.35
N ASN A 353 7.49 -0.79 -16.92
CA ASN A 353 7.73 0.61 -16.57
C ASN A 353 7.90 1.43 -17.85
N ARG A 354 6.84 2.13 -18.26
CA ARG A 354 6.78 2.97 -19.47
C ARG A 354 6.60 4.46 -19.15
N MET A 355 7.01 4.89 -17.96
CA MET A 355 6.78 6.24 -17.44
C MET A 355 7.20 7.40 -18.38
N LYS A 356 8.16 7.18 -19.29
CA LYS A 356 8.65 8.18 -20.26
C LYS A 356 8.45 7.76 -21.73
N SER A 357 7.52 6.85 -21.99
CA SER A 357 7.22 6.35 -23.33
C SER A 357 6.57 7.45 -24.16
N GLU A 358 7.23 7.86 -25.25
CA GLU A 358 6.66 8.80 -26.22
C GLU A 358 5.62 8.07 -27.10
N LEU A 359 5.76 6.75 -27.24
CA LEU A 359 4.79 5.92 -27.95
C LEU A 359 3.40 5.99 -27.31
N ASP A 360 3.29 5.87 -25.99
CA ASP A 360 1.96 5.85 -25.34
C ASP A 360 1.25 7.20 -25.53
N LEU A 361 2.01 8.30 -25.46
CA LEU A 361 1.49 9.64 -25.72
C LEU A 361 1.06 9.80 -27.18
N SER A 362 1.89 9.36 -28.12
CA SER A 362 1.58 9.39 -29.56
C SER A 362 0.33 8.58 -29.89
N VAL A 363 0.13 7.43 -29.24
CA VAL A 363 -1.08 6.60 -29.37
C VAL A 363 -2.30 7.32 -28.79
N ALA A 364 -2.18 7.97 -27.63
CA ALA A 364 -3.27 8.74 -27.05
C ALA A 364 -3.68 9.93 -27.92
N GLU A 365 -2.72 10.71 -28.44
CA GLU A 365 -2.98 11.83 -29.35
C GLU A 365 -3.62 11.35 -30.66
N ALA A 366 -3.13 10.25 -31.24
CA ALA A 366 -3.73 9.64 -32.42
C ALA A 366 -5.16 9.15 -32.16
N TYR A 367 -5.42 8.55 -31.00
CA TYR A 367 -6.76 8.16 -30.59
C TYR A 367 -7.68 9.36 -30.47
N LEU A 368 -7.27 10.43 -29.77
CA LEU A 368 -8.07 11.64 -29.60
C LEU A 368 -8.37 12.34 -30.93
N ARG A 369 -7.40 12.44 -31.85
CA ARG A 369 -7.62 13.03 -33.18
C ARG A 369 -8.76 12.38 -33.97
N LYS A 370 -9.04 11.09 -33.73
CA LYS A 370 -10.16 10.38 -34.38
C LYS A 370 -11.51 10.58 -33.69
N HIS A 371 -11.52 11.04 -32.44
CA HIS A 371 -12.71 11.13 -31.60
C HIS A 371 -13.11 12.56 -31.23
N ILE A 372 -12.22 13.53 -31.44
CA ILE A 372 -12.55 14.96 -31.37
C ILE A 372 -13.44 15.29 -32.58
N LYS A 373 -14.58 15.91 -32.31
CA LYS A 373 -15.55 16.35 -33.33
C LYS A 373 -15.25 17.74 -33.84
#